data_AF-A0A7X5N0R0-F1
#
_entry.id   AF-A0A7X5N0R0-F1
#
_cell.length_a   1.000
_cell.length_b   1.000
_cell.length_c   1.000
_cell.angle_alpha   90.00
_cell.angle_beta   90.00
_cell.angle_gamma   90.00
#
_symmetry.space_group_name_H-M   'P 1'
#
loop_
_entity.id
_entity.type
_entity.pdbx_description
1 polymer ?
#
loop_
_entity_poly.entity_id
_entity_poly.type
_entity_poly.pdbx_seq_one_letter_code
_entity_poly.pdbx_strand_id
1 'polypeptide(L)'
;PDGFARFVDRCHREGIGVIVDWVPAHFPTDAHGLAHFDGTALYEHADPREGFHRDWNTLIYNHGRREVSGFLIASALEFLQRFHVDGLRVDAVASMLYRDYSRNAGEWVPNIHGGRENYETIAFLRRLNEVVREHTPGAVMIAEESTAFPGVTADVAHGGLGFHYKWNMGWMHDTLHYAALDPIYRRYHHGELTFSMVYAYSERFVLPISHDEVVHGKGSLLGRMPGDDWQRFANLRAYLGYMFTHPGRKLLFMGCEFGQPTEWNHDGGIPWHLLDDPRHRGVQTLVRDLNR
;
A
#
# COMPACT_ATOMS: atom_id res chain seq x y z
N PRO A 1 1.50 10.92 21.93
CA PRO A 1 0.15 11.32 21.46
C PRO A 1 0.08 12.79 21.01
N ASP A 2 0.34 13.75 21.91
CA ASP A 2 0.17 15.20 21.60
C ASP A 2 1.10 15.70 20.48
N GLY A 3 2.31 15.13 20.38
CA GLY A 3 3.23 15.47 19.29
C GLY A 3 2.68 15.13 17.91
N PHE A 4 2.04 13.96 17.79
CA PHE A 4 1.41 13.54 16.54
C PHE A 4 0.17 14.38 16.22
N ALA A 5 -0.68 14.65 17.22
CA ALA A 5 -1.83 15.54 17.04
C ALA A 5 -1.42 16.94 16.56
N ARG A 6 -0.34 17.52 17.09
CA ARG A 6 0.21 18.79 16.60
C ARG A 6 0.76 18.71 15.17
N PHE A 7 1.32 17.57 14.77
CA PHE A 7 1.77 17.36 13.40
C PHE A 7 0.59 17.36 12.43
N VAL A 8 -0.46 16.60 12.73
CA VAL A 8 -1.68 16.55 11.89
C VAL A 8 -2.33 17.93 11.81
N ASP A 9 -2.52 18.62 12.95
CA ASP A 9 -3.06 19.99 12.97
C ASP A 9 -2.21 20.95 12.11
N ARG A 10 -0.88 20.82 12.13
CA ARG A 10 -0.03 21.65 11.27
C ARG A 10 -0.21 21.33 9.79
N CYS A 11 -0.28 20.06 9.40
CA CYS A 11 -0.56 19.65 8.02
C CYS A 11 -1.88 20.24 7.53
N HIS A 12 -2.94 20.15 8.34
CA HIS A 12 -4.26 20.69 7.99
C HIS A 12 -4.27 22.20 7.81
N ARG A 13 -3.56 22.96 8.65
CA ARG A 13 -3.41 24.41 8.48
C ARG A 13 -2.71 24.82 7.17
N GLU A 14 -1.92 23.92 6.60
CA GLU A 14 -1.26 24.10 5.30
C GLU A 14 -2.05 23.45 4.14
N GLY A 15 -3.25 22.91 4.40
CA GLY A 15 -4.06 22.24 3.39
C GLY A 15 -3.54 20.87 2.94
N ILE A 16 -2.74 20.20 3.77
CA ILE A 16 -2.15 18.89 3.50
C ILE A 16 -2.91 17.82 4.30
N GLY A 17 -3.49 16.84 3.60
CA GLY A 17 -4.09 15.67 4.23
C GLY A 17 -3.04 14.65 4.70
N VAL A 18 -3.33 13.94 5.78
CA VAL A 18 -2.49 12.91 6.38
C VAL A 18 -3.15 11.55 6.19
N ILE A 19 -2.43 10.61 5.59
CA ILE A 19 -2.84 9.20 5.48
C ILE A 19 -1.88 8.38 6.33
N VAL A 20 -2.42 7.44 7.10
CA VAL A 20 -1.64 6.52 7.92
C VAL A 20 -1.76 5.11 7.38
N ASP A 21 -0.63 4.43 7.23
CA ASP A 21 -0.61 2.98 7.01
C ASP A 21 -1.09 2.29 8.29
N TRP A 22 -2.20 1.58 8.19
CA TRP A 22 -2.86 0.88 9.28
C TRP A 22 -2.86 -0.61 8.98
N VAL A 23 -2.46 -1.43 9.97
CA VAL A 23 -2.08 -2.83 9.77
C VAL A 23 -3.06 -3.78 10.49
N PRO A 24 -4.23 -4.09 9.89
CA PRO A 24 -5.19 -5.05 10.42
C PRO A 24 -4.95 -6.50 9.95
N ALA A 25 -3.93 -6.72 9.12
CA ALA A 25 -3.67 -8.02 8.51
C ALA A 25 -3.08 -9.02 9.50
N HIS A 26 -2.16 -8.56 10.36
CA HIS A 26 -1.38 -9.42 11.24
C HIS A 26 -0.74 -8.62 12.39
N PHE A 27 -0.20 -9.34 13.38
CA PHE A 27 0.54 -8.78 14.51
C PHE A 27 1.67 -9.73 14.95
N PRO A 28 2.75 -9.22 15.57
CA PRO A 28 3.90 -10.05 15.90
C PRO A 28 3.66 -10.94 17.13
N THR A 29 4.57 -11.88 17.38
CA THR A 29 4.49 -12.89 18.44
C THR A 29 5.10 -12.44 19.78
N ASP A 30 5.41 -11.16 19.92
CA ASP A 30 6.00 -10.60 21.14
C ASP A 30 5.12 -10.87 22.38
N ALA A 31 5.74 -11.42 23.43
CA ALA A 31 5.04 -11.81 24.65
C ALA A 31 4.38 -10.65 25.42
N HIS A 32 4.82 -9.40 25.18
CA HIS A 32 4.23 -8.20 25.76
C HIS A 32 3.04 -7.66 24.93
N GLY A 33 2.78 -8.25 23.77
CA GLY A 33 1.74 -7.86 22.82
C GLY A 33 0.44 -8.65 23.01
N LEU A 34 -0.21 -8.98 21.88
CA LEU A 34 -1.53 -9.61 21.86
C LEU A 34 -1.48 -11.15 21.79
N ALA A 35 -0.31 -11.73 21.56
CA ALA A 35 -0.15 -13.18 21.44
C ALA A 35 -0.53 -13.88 22.74
N HIS A 36 -1.41 -14.89 22.67
CA HIS A 36 -1.88 -15.65 23.84
C HIS A 36 -2.34 -14.78 25.02
N PHE A 37 -3.03 -13.68 24.72
CA PHE A 37 -3.27 -12.56 25.64
C PHE A 37 -3.82 -12.96 27.03
N ASP A 38 -4.71 -13.96 27.10
CA ASP A 38 -5.31 -14.46 28.35
C ASP A 38 -4.94 -15.93 28.65
N GLY A 39 -3.85 -16.41 28.05
CA GLY A 39 -3.46 -17.83 28.08
C GLY A 39 -4.13 -18.68 27.00
N THR A 40 -5.02 -18.12 26.18
CA THR A 40 -5.62 -18.77 25.00
C THR A 40 -5.33 -18.00 23.72
N ALA A 41 -5.60 -18.60 22.57
CA ALA A 41 -5.59 -17.92 21.27
C ALA A 41 -6.78 -16.93 21.20
N LEU A 42 -6.61 -15.75 21.81
CA LEU A 42 -7.68 -14.79 22.02
C LEU A 42 -7.88 -13.88 20.80
N TYR A 43 -6.82 -13.18 20.39
CA TYR A 43 -6.82 -12.25 19.28
C TYR A 43 -6.54 -12.95 17.95
N GLU A 44 -5.67 -13.95 17.97
CA GLU A 44 -5.34 -14.84 16.88
C GLU A 44 -6.34 -15.98 16.73
N HIS A 45 -6.38 -16.61 15.56
CA HIS A 45 -7.14 -17.84 15.38
C HIS A 45 -6.40 -19.04 16.00
N ALA A 46 -7.13 -19.92 16.71
CA ALA A 46 -6.54 -21.06 17.40
C ALA A 46 -5.96 -22.13 16.44
N ASP A 47 -6.54 -22.27 15.25
CA ASP A 47 -5.94 -23.09 14.19
C ASP A 47 -4.81 -22.31 13.50
N PRO A 48 -3.54 -22.76 13.59
CA PRO A 48 -2.40 -22.06 12.99
C PRO A 48 -2.44 -22.02 11.46
N ARG A 49 -3.23 -22.87 10.81
CA ARG A 49 -3.45 -22.82 9.34
C ARG A 49 -4.23 -21.57 8.93
N GLU A 50 -4.95 -20.96 9.87
CA GLU A 50 -5.72 -19.73 9.67
C GLU A 50 -5.14 -18.55 10.47
N GLY A 51 -4.51 -18.84 11.61
CA GLY A 51 -4.03 -17.86 12.58
C GLY A 51 -2.57 -17.44 12.47
N PHE A 52 -1.83 -17.92 11.47
CA PHE A 52 -0.39 -17.65 11.38
C PHE A 52 0.12 -17.47 9.93
N HIS A 53 0.86 -16.38 9.69
CA HIS A 53 1.63 -16.18 8.46
C HIS A 53 3.03 -16.75 8.64
N ARG A 54 3.33 -17.85 7.94
CA ARG A 54 4.61 -18.57 8.08
C ARG A 54 5.80 -17.78 7.55
N ASP A 55 5.67 -17.17 6.37
CA ASP A 55 6.76 -16.42 5.74
C ASP A 55 7.13 -15.15 6.53
N TRP A 56 6.20 -14.61 7.33
CA TRP A 56 6.40 -13.39 8.13
C TRP A 56 6.64 -13.66 9.61
N ASN A 57 6.41 -14.89 10.07
CA ASN A 57 6.49 -15.28 11.48
C ASN A 57 5.57 -14.43 12.39
N THR A 58 4.34 -14.17 11.94
CA THR A 58 3.35 -13.32 12.62
C THR A 58 2.00 -13.99 12.77
N LEU A 59 1.23 -13.58 13.77
CA LEU A 59 -0.14 -14.05 14.02
C LEU A 59 -1.16 -13.24 13.20
N ILE A 60 -2.26 -13.90 12.85
CA ILE A 60 -3.37 -13.33 12.09
C ILE A 60 -4.55 -13.11 13.03
N TYR A 61 -5.12 -11.91 13.02
CA TYR A 61 -6.32 -11.60 13.80
C TYR A 61 -7.48 -12.55 13.44
N ASN A 62 -8.20 -13.02 14.45
CA ASN A 62 -9.43 -13.78 14.27
C ASN A 62 -10.59 -12.82 13.95
N HIS A 63 -10.69 -12.38 12.69
CA HIS A 63 -11.73 -11.44 12.25
C HIS A 63 -13.16 -11.94 12.49
N GLY A 64 -13.36 -13.26 12.56
CA GLY A 64 -14.67 -13.86 12.88
C GLY A 64 -15.13 -13.61 14.31
N ARG A 65 -14.21 -13.30 15.24
CA ARG A 65 -14.53 -12.99 16.63
C ARG A 65 -14.96 -11.54 16.80
N ARG A 66 -16.14 -11.33 17.40
CA ARG A 66 -16.78 -10.01 17.51
C ARG A 66 -15.92 -8.99 18.24
N GLU A 67 -15.28 -9.40 19.34
CA GLU A 67 -14.44 -8.51 20.15
C GLU A 67 -13.16 -8.11 19.41
N VAL A 68 -12.58 -9.02 18.63
CA VAL A 68 -11.38 -8.76 17.82
C VAL A 68 -11.71 -7.82 16.65
N SER A 69 -12.80 -8.10 15.92
CA SER A 69 -13.32 -7.20 14.89
C SER A 69 -13.64 -5.80 15.45
N GLY A 70 -14.28 -5.75 16.62
CA GLY A 70 -14.61 -4.50 17.31
C GLY A 70 -13.36 -3.72 17.74
N PHE A 71 -12.35 -4.41 18.27
CA PHE A 71 -11.05 -3.83 18.61
C PHE A 71 -10.37 -3.18 17.40
N LEU A 72 -10.31 -3.89 16.26
CA LEU A 72 -9.70 -3.36 15.04
C LEU A 72 -10.48 -2.15 14.50
N ILE A 73 -11.81 -2.23 14.39
CA ILE A 73 -12.64 -1.10 13.95
C ILE A 73 -12.46 0.11 14.87
N ALA A 74 -12.46 -0.09 16.19
CA ALA A 74 -12.24 0.98 17.16
C ALA A 74 -10.84 1.62 17.00
N SER A 75 -9.81 0.82 16.72
CA SER A 75 -8.46 1.33 16.46
C SER A 75 -8.38 2.20 15.19
N ALA A 76 -9.10 1.83 14.13
CA ALA A 76 -9.18 2.63 12.92
C ALA A 76 -9.86 3.98 13.21
N LEU A 77 -10.98 3.95 13.94
CA LEU A 77 -11.69 5.16 14.35
C LEU A 77 -10.86 6.05 15.28
N GLU A 78 -10.01 5.48 16.15
CA GLU A 78 -9.11 6.27 17.00
C GLU A 78 -8.20 7.20 16.16
N PHE A 79 -7.58 6.68 15.09
CA PHE A 79 -6.75 7.51 14.19
C PHE A 79 -7.58 8.59 13.48
N LEU A 80 -8.74 8.22 12.97
CA LEU A 80 -9.57 9.12 12.18
C LEU A 80 -10.28 10.19 13.03
N GLN A 81 -10.81 9.82 14.21
CA GLN A 81 -11.61 10.71 15.04
C GLN A 81 -10.81 11.46 16.09
N ARG A 82 -9.82 10.82 16.73
CA ARG A 82 -9.04 11.47 17.79
C ARG A 82 -7.84 12.21 17.24
N PHE A 83 -7.14 11.61 16.27
CA PHE A 83 -5.95 12.21 15.67
C PHE A 83 -6.23 12.97 14.37
N HIS A 84 -7.47 12.94 13.88
CA HIS A 84 -7.93 13.64 12.68
C HIS A 84 -7.15 13.24 11.42
N VAL A 85 -6.69 11.98 11.34
CA VAL A 85 -6.08 11.47 10.11
C VAL A 85 -7.16 11.43 9.00
N ASP A 86 -6.80 11.82 7.78
CA ASP A 86 -7.72 11.97 6.64
C ASP A 86 -7.95 10.65 5.87
N GLY A 87 -7.16 9.62 6.16
CA GLY A 87 -7.40 8.30 5.60
C GLY A 87 -6.47 7.23 6.13
N LEU A 88 -6.84 5.98 5.87
CA LEU A 88 -6.04 4.81 6.21
C LEU A 88 -5.69 4.03 4.95
N ARG A 89 -4.44 3.56 4.87
CA ARG A 89 -4.01 2.58 3.88
C ARG A 89 -3.82 1.23 4.54
N VAL A 90 -4.45 0.20 3.99
CA VAL A 90 -4.30 -1.19 4.43
C VAL A 90 -3.32 -1.90 3.50
N ASP A 91 -2.19 -2.30 4.07
CA ASP A 91 -1.18 -3.12 3.41
C ASP A 91 -1.63 -4.58 3.30
N ALA A 92 -1.14 -5.27 2.27
CA ALA A 92 -1.29 -6.70 2.07
C ALA A 92 -2.72 -7.24 2.22
N VAL A 93 -3.73 -6.56 1.67
CA VAL A 93 -5.14 -7.00 1.72
C VAL A 93 -5.31 -8.40 1.11
N ALA A 94 -4.46 -8.79 0.16
CA ALA A 94 -4.43 -10.15 -0.37
C ALA A 94 -4.19 -11.22 0.72
N SER A 95 -3.33 -10.93 1.71
CA SER A 95 -3.04 -11.86 2.81
C SER A 95 -4.24 -12.10 3.72
N MET A 96 -5.12 -11.10 3.78
CA MET A 96 -6.36 -11.09 4.52
C MET A 96 -7.48 -11.85 3.80
N LEU A 97 -7.59 -11.67 2.48
CA LEU A 97 -8.71 -12.17 1.67
C LEU A 97 -8.65 -13.67 1.38
N TYR A 98 -7.48 -14.29 1.46
CA TYR A 98 -7.27 -15.66 1.02
C TYR A 98 -6.75 -16.58 2.13
N ARG A 99 -7.47 -17.66 2.39
CA ARG A 99 -7.12 -18.71 3.36
C ARG A 99 -5.86 -19.48 2.96
N ASP A 100 -5.50 -19.50 1.67
CA ASP A 100 -4.33 -20.16 1.11
C ASP A 100 -3.15 -19.21 0.84
N TYR A 101 -3.21 -17.95 1.28
CA TYR A 101 -2.13 -16.99 1.05
C TYR A 101 -0.80 -17.50 1.61
N SER A 102 0.20 -17.64 0.74
CA SER A 102 1.55 -18.12 1.12
C SER A 102 1.52 -19.53 1.78
N ARG A 103 0.56 -20.38 1.38
CA ARG A 103 0.43 -21.76 1.90
C ARG A 103 0.40 -22.78 0.76
N ASN A 104 1.07 -23.92 0.94
CA ASN A 104 1.01 -25.00 -0.03
C ASN A 104 -0.31 -25.78 0.06
N ALA A 105 -0.58 -26.60 -0.97
CA ALA A 105 -1.70 -27.52 -0.94
C ALA A 105 -1.63 -28.44 0.30
N GLY A 106 -2.73 -28.55 1.05
CA GLY A 106 -2.80 -29.31 2.29
C GLY A 106 -2.39 -28.54 3.56
N GLU A 107 -1.87 -27.32 3.43
CA GLU A 107 -1.44 -26.48 4.58
C GLU A 107 -2.48 -25.43 5.00
N TRP A 108 -3.65 -25.42 4.37
CA TRP A 108 -4.75 -24.49 4.63
C TRP A 108 -6.11 -25.21 4.64
N VAL A 109 -7.13 -24.55 5.16
CA VAL A 109 -8.50 -25.09 5.27
C VAL A 109 -9.45 -24.26 4.41
N PRO A 110 -10.27 -24.89 3.54
CA PRO A 110 -11.24 -24.16 2.73
C PRO A 110 -12.35 -23.53 3.55
N ASN A 111 -13.00 -22.52 2.99
CA ASN A 111 -14.22 -21.96 3.56
C ASN A 111 -15.39 -22.96 3.48
N ILE A 112 -16.54 -22.60 4.05
CA ILE A 112 -17.74 -23.43 4.11
C ILE A 112 -18.29 -23.87 2.73
N HIS A 113 -17.86 -23.25 1.64
CA HIS A 113 -18.24 -23.57 0.27
C HIS A 113 -17.12 -24.27 -0.52
N GLY A 114 -16.02 -24.65 0.14
CA GLY A 114 -14.88 -25.30 -0.51
C GLY A 114 -13.91 -24.34 -1.20
N GLY A 115 -14.14 -23.02 -1.10
CA GLY A 115 -13.32 -21.99 -1.72
C GLY A 115 -12.15 -21.52 -0.85
N ARG A 116 -11.31 -20.65 -1.43
CA ARG A 116 -10.13 -20.06 -0.77
C ARG A 116 -10.40 -18.72 -0.11
N GLU A 117 -11.55 -18.12 -0.38
CA GLU A 117 -11.93 -16.81 0.13
C GLU A 117 -12.16 -16.87 1.65
N ASN A 118 -11.61 -15.91 2.37
CA ASN A 118 -11.81 -15.76 3.81
C ASN A 118 -13.06 -14.90 4.06
N TYR A 119 -14.21 -15.55 4.27
CA TYR A 119 -15.49 -14.86 4.43
C TYR A 119 -15.57 -14.02 5.69
N GLU A 120 -14.95 -14.47 6.78
CA GLU A 120 -14.86 -13.72 8.03
C GLU A 120 -14.14 -12.38 7.79
N THR A 121 -13.02 -12.41 7.07
CA THR A 121 -12.24 -11.21 6.77
C THR A 121 -12.91 -10.31 5.73
N ILE A 122 -13.55 -10.89 4.70
CA ILE A 122 -14.35 -10.12 3.74
C ILE A 122 -15.49 -9.37 4.45
N ALA A 123 -16.19 -10.04 5.37
CA ALA A 123 -17.24 -9.44 6.17
C ALA A 123 -16.69 -8.33 7.08
N PHE A 124 -15.54 -8.55 7.70
CA PHE A 124 -14.84 -7.54 8.51
C PHE A 124 -14.47 -6.29 7.68
N LEU A 125 -13.82 -6.45 6.52
CA LEU A 125 -13.40 -5.32 5.69
C LEU A 125 -14.59 -4.50 5.18
N ARG A 126 -15.69 -5.16 4.79
CA ARG A 126 -16.94 -4.49 4.42
C ARG A 126 -17.48 -3.68 5.59
N ARG A 127 -17.59 -4.31 6.77
CA ARG A 127 -18.08 -3.64 7.98
C ARG A 127 -17.21 -2.46 8.40
N LEU A 128 -15.89 -2.61 8.33
CA LEU A 128 -14.92 -1.55 8.60
C LEU A 128 -15.18 -0.34 7.70
N ASN A 129 -15.26 -0.54 6.38
CA ASN A 129 -15.46 0.55 5.42
C ASN A 129 -16.84 1.23 5.60
N GLU A 130 -17.89 0.47 5.93
CA GLU A 130 -19.21 1.04 6.26
C GLU A 130 -19.14 1.93 7.52
N VAL A 131 -18.51 1.42 8.59
CA VAL A 131 -18.39 2.16 9.86
C VAL A 131 -17.56 3.43 9.68
N VAL A 132 -16.42 3.37 8.98
CA VAL A 132 -15.59 4.55 8.67
C VAL A 132 -16.39 5.58 7.86
N ARG A 133 -17.17 5.14 6.86
CA ARG A 133 -17.99 6.03 6.04
C ARG A 133 -19.09 6.73 6.85
N GLU A 134 -19.69 6.02 7.80
CA GLU A 134 -20.72 6.54 8.69
C GLU A 134 -20.16 7.52 9.74
N HIS A 135 -19.05 7.17 10.37
CA HIS A 135 -18.53 7.87 11.55
C HIS A 135 -17.51 8.96 11.24
N THR A 136 -16.88 8.91 10.06
CA THR A 136 -15.84 9.86 9.62
C THR A 136 -16.05 10.21 8.14
N PRO A 137 -17.17 10.87 7.80
CA PRO A 137 -17.47 11.23 6.42
C PRO A 137 -16.36 12.14 5.86
N GLY A 138 -15.74 11.72 4.77
CA GLY A 138 -14.61 12.42 4.14
C GLY A 138 -13.29 11.65 4.27
N ALA A 139 -13.15 10.75 5.25
CA ALA A 139 -11.98 9.90 5.35
C ALA A 139 -11.86 8.94 4.16
N VAL A 140 -10.65 8.75 3.64
CA VAL A 140 -10.38 7.80 2.55
C VAL A 140 -9.82 6.49 3.09
N MET A 141 -10.19 5.40 2.44
CA MET A 141 -9.70 4.06 2.73
C MET A 141 -9.03 3.52 1.49
N ILE A 142 -7.76 3.12 1.59
CA ILE A 142 -6.94 2.71 0.45
C ILE A 142 -6.47 1.27 0.68
N ALA A 143 -6.70 0.40 -0.29
CA ALA A 143 -6.23 -0.98 -0.24
C ALA A 143 -4.98 -1.16 -1.09
N GLU A 144 -3.98 -1.85 -0.57
CA GLU A 144 -3.00 -2.54 -1.39
C GLU A 144 -3.39 -4.02 -1.47
N GLU A 145 -3.93 -4.39 -2.62
CA GLU A 145 -4.44 -5.73 -2.91
C GLU A 145 -3.77 -6.18 -4.21
N SER A 146 -2.87 -7.16 -4.09
CA SER A 146 -1.94 -7.55 -5.15
C SER A 146 -2.42 -8.72 -6.01
N THR A 147 -3.66 -9.18 -5.83
CA THR A 147 -4.34 -10.11 -6.73
C THR A 147 -5.38 -9.39 -7.60
N ALA A 148 -6.12 -10.17 -8.39
CA ALA A 148 -7.23 -9.71 -9.19
C ALA A 148 -8.58 -9.83 -8.43
N PHE A 149 -8.61 -9.62 -7.11
CA PHE A 149 -9.87 -9.64 -6.36
C PHE A 149 -10.82 -8.56 -6.92
N PRO A 150 -12.06 -8.90 -7.31
CA PRO A 150 -12.94 -7.96 -7.97
C PRO A 150 -13.66 -7.04 -6.97
N GLY A 151 -13.90 -5.79 -7.36
CA GLY A 151 -14.76 -4.88 -6.60
C GLY A 151 -14.14 -4.38 -5.31
N VAL A 152 -12.81 -4.25 -5.24
CA VAL A 152 -12.10 -3.73 -4.06
C VAL A 152 -12.60 -2.32 -3.74
N THR A 153 -12.77 -1.49 -4.76
CA THR A 153 -13.25 -0.11 -4.62
C THR A 153 -14.73 0.06 -4.94
N ALA A 154 -15.47 -1.02 -5.18
CA ALA A 154 -16.92 -0.97 -5.35
C ALA A 154 -17.64 -0.81 -4.00
N ASP A 155 -18.85 -0.25 -4.03
CA ASP A 155 -19.67 -0.10 -2.83
C ASP A 155 -20.06 -1.46 -2.24
N VAL A 156 -20.12 -1.53 -0.91
CA VAL A 156 -20.52 -2.75 -0.18
C VAL A 156 -21.93 -3.20 -0.58
N ALA A 157 -22.85 -2.25 -0.79
CA ALA A 157 -24.22 -2.52 -1.24
C ALA A 157 -24.29 -3.25 -2.61
N HIS A 158 -23.24 -3.15 -3.43
CA HIS A 158 -23.12 -3.81 -4.72
C HIS A 158 -22.14 -5.00 -4.68
N GLY A 159 -21.80 -5.49 -3.48
CA GLY A 159 -20.91 -6.64 -3.31
C GLY A 159 -19.41 -6.31 -3.29
N GLY A 160 -19.03 -5.03 -3.29
CA GLY A 160 -17.62 -4.63 -3.16
C GLY A 160 -17.07 -4.74 -1.73
N LEU A 161 -15.79 -4.39 -1.55
CA LEU A 161 -15.15 -4.27 -0.24
C LEU A 161 -15.34 -2.88 0.41
N GLY A 162 -15.70 -1.87 -0.38
CA GLY A 162 -16.00 -0.52 0.12
C GLY A 162 -14.82 0.44 0.24
N PHE A 163 -13.62 0.05 -0.22
CA PHE A 163 -12.47 0.95 -0.26
C PHE A 163 -12.70 2.10 -1.25
N HIS A 164 -12.07 3.24 -0.99
CA HIS A 164 -12.12 4.39 -1.89
C HIS A 164 -11.15 4.24 -3.05
N TYR A 165 -9.96 3.69 -2.77
CA TYR A 165 -8.93 3.47 -3.78
C TYR A 165 -8.21 2.14 -3.60
N LYS A 166 -7.65 1.62 -4.70
CA LYS A 166 -6.78 0.44 -4.75
C LYS A 166 -5.43 0.84 -5.34
N TRP A 167 -4.32 0.36 -4.79
CA TRP A 167 -3.01 0.48 -5.42
C TRP A 167 -2.96 -0.34 -6.71
N ASN A 168 -2.52 0.28 -7.81
CA ASN A 168 -2.36 -0.39 -9.09
C ASN A 168 -0.98 -1.08 -9.17
N MET A 169 -0.89 -2.24 -8.53
CA MET A 169 0.35 -3.02 -8.50
C MET A 169 0.77 -3.53 -9.89
N GLY A 170 -0.19 -3.81 -10.77
CA GLY A 170 0.10 -4.20 -12.16
C GLY A 170 0.77 -3.07 -12.94
N TRP A 171 0.21 -1.85 -12.89
CA TRP A 171 0.84 -0.67 -13.48
C TRP A 171 2.24 -0.41 -12.89
N MET A 172 2.41 -0.55 -11.58
CA MET A 172 3.71 -0.34 -10.94
C MET A 172 4.74 -1.34 -11.48
N HIS A 173 4.41 -2.63 -11.51
CA HIS A 173 5.32 -3.68 -11.98
C HIS A 173 5.69 -3.50 -13.45
N ASP A 174 4.68 -3.37 -14.32
CA ASP A 174 4.87 -3.25 -15.76
C ASP A 174 5.71 -2.02 -16.11
N THR A 175 5.42 -0.87 -15.48
CA THR A 175 6.08 0.39 -15.86
C THR A 175 7.48 0.52 -15.27
N LEU A 176 7.75 -0.04 -14.08
CA LEU A 176 9.10 -0.11 -13.53
C LEU A 176 9.99 -1.05 -14.35
N HIS A 177 9.45 -2.20 -14.78
CA HIS A 177 10.17 -3.11 -15.67
C HIS A 177 10.49 -2.42 -17.01
N TYR A 178 9.48 -1.82 -17.66
CA TYR A 178 9.64 -1.08 -18.90
C TYR A 178 10.70 0.05 -18.80
N ALA A 179 10.68 0.80 -17.70
CA ALA A 179 11.63 1.89 -17.46
C ALA A 179 13.07 1.40 -17.29
N ALA A 180 13.26 0.21 -16.70
CA ALA A 180 14.57 -0.39 -16.47
C ALA A 180 15.23 -0.99 -17.72
N LEU A 181 14.44 -1.33 -18.75
CA LEU A 181 14.98 -1.85 -20.01
C LEU A 181 15.79 -0.79 -20.76
N ASP A 182 16.92 -1.21 -21.34
CA ASP A 182 17.65 -0.40 -22.31
C ASP A 182 16.68 0.10 -23.40
N PRO A 183 16.75 1.40 -23.78
CA PRO A 183 15.85 1.98 -24.77
C PRO A 183 15.67 1.16 -26.06
N ILE A 184 16.70 0.44 -26.52
CA ILE A 184 16.60 -0.37 -27.75
C ILE A 184 15.66 -1.58 -27.59
N TYR A 185 15.49 -2.10 -26.37
CA TYR A 185 14.66 -3.27 -26.09
C TYR A 185 13.21 -2.90 -25.77
N ARG A 186 12.93 -1.65 -25.38
CA ARG A 186 11.57 -1.18 -25.05
C ARG A 186 10.55 -1.39 -26.17
N ARG A 187 10.99 -1.46 -27.44
CA ARG A 187 10.12 -1.76 -28.58
C ARG A 187 9.44 -3.13 -28.49
N TYR A 188 10.05 -4.09 -27.79
CA TYR A 188 9.50 -5.44 -27.60
C TYR A 188 8.55 -5.53 -26.41
N HIS A 189 8.53 -4.49 -25.57
CA HIS A 189 7.79 -4.44 -24.30
C HIS A 189 6.77 -3.30 -24.28
N HIS A 190 6.41 -2.73 -25.43
CA HIS A 190 5.50 -1.57 -25.47
C HIS A 190 4.10 -1.86 -24.90
N GLY A 191 3.72 -3.15 -24.82
CA GLY A 191 2.53 -3.60 -24.12
C GLY A 191 2.55 -3.25 -22.62
N GLU A 192 3.70 -3.32 -21.94
CA GLU A 192 3.83 -3.02 -20.50
C GLU A 192 3.44 -1.56 -20.19
N LEU A 193 3.73 -0.64 -21.11
CA LEU A 193 3.36 0.77 -20.95
C LEU A 193 1.87 1.05 -21.19
N THR A 194 1.16 0.16 -21.91
CA THR A 194 -0.22 0.39 -22.36
C THR A 194 -1.24 -0.55 -21.74
N PHE A 195 -0.83 -1.71 -21.22
CA PHE A 195 -1.72 -2.76 -20.75
C PHE A 195 -2.56 -2.33 -19.55
N SER A 196 -1.99 -1.55 -18.64
CA SER A 196 -2.73 -1.00 -17.50
C SER A 196 -3.99 -0.21 -17.90
N MET A 197 -4.01 0.41 -19.08
CA MET A 197 -5.18 1.14 -19.59
C MET A 197 -6.35 0.22 -19.97
N VAL A 198 -6.12 -1.07 -20.22
CA VAL A 198 -7.17 -2.05 -20.48
C VAL A 198 -8.10 -2.18 -19.26
N TYR A 199 -7.56 -2.02 -18.05
CA TYR A 199 -8.31 -2.15 -16.80
C TYR A 199 -8.27 -0.90 -15.92
N ALA A 200 -7.68 0.22 -16.35
CA ALA A 200 -7.50 1.43 -15.53
C ALA A 200 -8.81 2.03 -14.96
N TYR A 201 -9.97 1.60 -15.47
CA TYR A 201 -11.29 2.03 -15.03
C TYR A 201 -12.10 0.93 -14.33
N SER A 202 -11.52 -0.25 -14.08
CA SER A 202 -12.17 -1.32 -13.31
C SER A 202 -12.22 -1.01 -11.81
N GLU A 203 -11.28 -0.21 -11.33
CA GLU A 203 -11.18 0.23 -9.94
C GLU A 203 -10.74 1.70 -9.90
N ARG A 204 -10.92 2.35 -8.75
CA ARG A 204 -10.38 3.68 -8.49
C ARG A 204 -8.91 3.56 -8.07
N PHE A 205 -7.98 3.71 -9.01
CA PHE A 205 -6.57 3.44 -8.75
C PHE A 205 -5.77 4.59 -8.14
N VAL A 206 -4.86 4.25 -7.23
CA VAL A 206 -3.61 4.99 -6.95
C VAL A 206 -2.50 4.32 -7.75
N LEU A 207 -1.59 5.10 -8.33
CA LEU A 207 -0.37 4.67 -8.99
C LEU A 207 0.78 4.77 -7.97
N PRO A 208 1.23 3.66 -7.36
CA PRO A 208 2.20 3.71 -6.29
C PRO A 208 3.62 3.51 -6.82
N ILE A 209 4.52 4.38 -6.37
CA ILE A 209 5.95 4.10 -6.27
C ILE A 209 6.28 4.21 -4.79
N SER A 210 6.08 3.10 -4.08
CA SER A 210 6.18 3.00 -2.62
C SER A 210 7.61 2.72 -2.16
N HIS A 211 7.79 2.63 -0.84
CA HIS A 211 9.04 2.27 -0.21
C HIS A 211 9.53 0.87 -0.59
N ASP A 212 8.61 -0.09 -0.78
CA ASP A 212 8.93 -1.47 -1.17
C ASP A 212 9.66 -1.57 -2.49
N GLU A 213 9.53 -0.57 -3.37
CA GLU A 213 10.14 -0.57 -4.68
C GLU A 213 11.54 0.01 -4.72
N VAL A 214 12.07 0.48 -3.59
CA VAL A 214 13.41 1.09 -3.50
C VAL A 214 14.26 0.53 -2.36
N VAL A 215 14.07 -0.76 -2.05
CA VAL A 215 14.76 -1.52 -1.00
C VAL A 215 15.10 -2.94 -1.46
N HIS A 216 15.74 -3.73 -0.58
CA HIS A 216 15.96 -5.17 -0.71
C HIS A 216 16.65 -5.60 -2.02
N GLY A 217 17.62 -4.81 -2.49
CA GLY A 217 18.38 -5.12 -3.70
C GLY A 217 17.64 -4.79 -4.99
N LYS A 218 16.42 -4.25 -4.93
CA LYS A 218 15.68 -3.85 -6.12
C LYS A 218 16.19 -2.52 -6.73
N GLY A 219 17.14 -1.85 -6.09
CA GLY A 219 17.71 -0.56 -6.49
C GLY A 219 16.77 0.63 -6.27
N SER A 220 17.34 1.83 -6.25
CA SER A 220 16.57 3.09 -6.23
C SER A 220 15.87 3.35 -7.56
N LEU A 221 14.90 4.28 -7.57
CA LEU A 221 14.20 4.65 -8.81
C LEU A 221 15.16 5.21 -9.87
N LEU A 222 16.14 6.04 -9.49
CA LEU A 222 17.21 6.50 -10.40
C LEU A 222 18.18 5.36 -10.77
N GLY A 223 18.44 4.45 -9.81
CA GLY A 223 19.25 3.24 -9.95
C GLY A 223 18.82 2.34 -11.10
N ARG A 224 17.51 2.23 -11.30
CA ARG A 224 16.90 1.39 -12.35
C ARG A 224 17.02 1.97 -13.76
N MET A 225 17.19 3.28 -13.89
CA MET A 225 17.20 3.91 -15.21
C MET A 225 18.47 3.49 -15.98
N PRO A 226 18.37 3.14 -17.27
CA PRO A 226 19.52 2.73 -18.08
C PRO A 226 20.29 3.94 -18.63
N GLY A 227 21.52 3.68 -19.08
CA GLY A 227 22.36 4.64 -19.79
C GLY A 227 23.35 5.39 -18.90
N ASP A 228 23.99 6.40 -19.47
CA ASP A 228 24.85 7.32 -18.72
C ASP A 228 24.05 8.19 -17.73
N ASP A 229 24.74 8.93 -16.86
CA ASP A 229 24.09 9.78 -15.86
C ASP A 229 23.03 10.72 -16.47
N TRP A 230 23.32 11.35 -17.61
CA TRP A 230 22.38 12.26 -18.24
C TRP A 230 21.11 11.51 -18.68
N GLN A 231 21.27 10.35 -19.30
CA GLN A 231 20.19 9.48 -19.74
C GLN A 231 19.38 8.96 -18.54
N ARG A 232 20.02 8.61 -17.43
CA ARG A 232 19.34 8.13 -16.22
C ARG A 232 18.40 9.19 -15.63
N PHE A 233 18.89 10.41 -15.48
CA PHE A 233 18.07 11.54 -15.03
C PHE A 233 16.97 11.90 -16.05
N ALA A 234 17.25 11.80 -17.35
CA ALA A 234 16.24 12.03 -18.38
C ALA A 234 15.12 10.98 -18.35
N ASN A 235 15.47 9.70 -18.22
CA ASN A 235 14.51 8.60 -18.08
C ASN A 235 13.67 8.75 -16.81
N LEU A 236 14.28 9.12 -15.67
CA LEU A 236 13.55 9.38 -14.43
C LEU A 236 12.51 10.49 -14.61
N ARG A 237 12.89 11.61 -15.22
CA ARG A 237 11.96 12.71 -15.51
C ARG A 237 10.83 12.28 -16.46
N ALA A 238 11.16 11.53 -17.50
CA ALA A 238 10.16 11.01 -18.44
C ALA A 238 9.18 10.05 -17.75
N TYR A 239 9.68 9.16 -16.89
CA TYR A 239 8.87 8.23 -16.10
C TYR A 239 7.91 8.95 -15.16
N LEU A 240 8.40 9.94 -14.40
CA LEU A 240 7.56 10.74 -13.51
C LEU A 240 6.54 11.58 -14.30
N GLY A 241 6.92 12.15 -15.44
CA GLY A 241 5.97 12.83 -16.33
C GLY A 241 4.85 11.89 -16.81
N TYR A 242 5.21 10.68 -17.26
CA TYR A 242 4.23 9.65 -17.62
C TYR A 242 3.31 9.29 -16.44
N MET A 243 3.87 9.00 -15.26
CA MET A 243 3.10 8.67 -14.05
C MET A 243 2.07 9.77 -13.72
N PHE A 244 2.47 11.05 -13.79
CA PHE A 244 1.58 12.16 -13.47
C PHE A 244 0.45 12.35 -14.51
N THR A 245 0.73 12.07 -15.79
CA THR A 245 -0.27 12.16 -16.88
C THR A 245 -1.15 10.91 -17.04
N HIS A 246 -0.74 9.76 -16.49
CA HIS A 246 -1.53 8.52 -16.54
C HIS A 246 -2.79 8.61 -15.66
N PRO A 247 -3.94 8.00 -16.00
CA PRO A 247 -5.11 7.95 -15.11
C PRO A 247 -4.81 7.30 -13.74
N GLY A 248 -5.36 7.87 -12.67
CA GLY A 248 -5.19 7.41 -11.28
C GLY A 248 -4.55 8.46 -10.36
N ARG A 249 -4.73 8.32 -9.04
CA ARG A 249 -4.06 9.16 -8.02
C ARG A 249 -2.57 8.82 -7.96
N LYS A 250 -1.73 9.66 -7.33
CA LYS A 250 -0.27 9.50 -7.32
C LYS A 250 0.24 9.22 -5.92
N LEU A 251 1.19 8.31 -5.79
CA LEU A 251 1.98 8.11 -4.57
C LEU A 251 3.44 7.93 -4.96
N LEU A 252 4.32 8.79 -4.43
CA LEU A 252 5.76 8.76 -4.68
C LEU A 252 6.48 8.82 -3.34
N PHE A 253 7.29 7.80 -3.05
CA PHE A 253 8.02 7.70 -1.79
C PHE A 253 9.20 8.69 -1.71
N MET A 254 9.49 9.15 -0.49
CA MET A 254 10.58 10.10 -0.21
C MET A 254 11.93 9.61 -0.76
N GLY A 255 12.74 10.55 -1.24
CA GLY A 255 13.99 10.26 -1.97
C GLY A 255 13.79 10.12 -3.48
N CYS A 256 12.63 9.62 -3.93
CA CYS A 256 12.36 9.47 -5.37
C CYS A 256 12.15 10.83 -6.07
N GLU A 257 11.65 11.83 -5.35
CA GLU A 257 11.32 13.16 -5.88
C GLU A 257 12.52 13.99 -6.32
N PHE A 258 13.73 13.64 -5.87
CA PHE A 258 14.98 14.28 -6.32
C PHE A 258 15.97 13.26 -6.90
N GLY A 259 15.53 12.01 -7.11
CA GLY A 259 16.34 10.95 -7.71
C GLY A 259 17.48 10.47 -6.82
N GLN A 260 17.20 10.09 -5.57
CA GLN A 260 18.19 9.42 -4.72
C GLN A 260 18.82 8.22 -5.45
N PRO A 261 20.17 8.10 -5.49
CA PRO A 261 20.86 7.05 -6.25
C PRO A 261 20.92 5.71 -5.50
N THR A 262 20.92 5.73 -4.17
CA THR A 262 20.94 4.53 -3.32
C THR A 262 19.54 4.10 -2.91
N GLU A 263 19.38 2.82 -2.57
CA GLU A 263 18.17 2.34 -1.90
C GLU A 263 17.86 3.12 -0.63
N TRP A 264 16.60 3.09 -0.23
CA TRP A 264 16.20 3.62 1.07
C TRP A 264 16.78 2.76 2.19
N ASN A 265 17.34 3.41 3.19
CA ASN A 265 17.84 2.78 4.40
C ASN A 265 17.05 3.33 5.60
N HIS A 266 16.30 2.47 6.29
CA HIS A 266 15.49 2.85 7.44
C HIS A 266 16.35 3.25 8.66
N ASP A 267 17.58 2.77 8.77
CA ASP A 267 18.56 3.16 9.80
C ASP A 267 19.30 4.47 9.44
N GLY A 268 19.11 4.97 8.22
CA GLY A 268 19.78 6.14 7.68
C GLY A 268 18.85 7.33 7.49
N GLY A 269 19.44 8.52 7.31
CA GLY A 269 18.71 9.69 6.83
C GLY A 269 18.65 9.76 5.31
N ILE A 270 17.66 10.49 4.79
CA ILE A 270 17.61 10.87 3.38
C ILE A 270 18.87 11.73 3.05
N PRO A 271 19.62 11.44 1.96
CA PRO A 271 20.86 12.12 1.61
C PRO A 271 20.59 13.52 0.99
N TRP A 272 20.13 14.46 1.81
CA TRP A 272 19.71 15.80 1.37
C TRP A 272 20.80 16.64 0.68
N HIS A 273 22.08 16.35 0.93
CA HIS A 273 23.22 17.01 0.27
C HIS A 273 23.21 16.85 -1.26
N LEU A 274 22.49 15.86 -1.80
CA LEU A 274 22.34 15.68 -3.24
C LEU A 274 21.65 16.86 -3.93
N LEU A 275 20.87 17.66 -3.20
CA LEU A 275 20.21 18.85 -3.75
C LEU A 275 21.19 20.00 -4.08
N ASP A 276 22.46 19.88 -3.72
CA ASP A 276 23.52 20.79 -4.17
C ASP A 276 23.94 20.51 -5.62
N ASP A 277 23.64 19.32 -6.16
CA ASP A 277 23.82 18.99 -7.57
C ASP A 277 22.60 19.44 -8.40
N PRO A 278 22.80 20.24 -9.47
CA PRO A 278 21.72 20.71 -10.34
C PRO A 278 20.86 19.60 -10.95
N ARG A 279 21.38 18.39 -11.14
CA ARG A 279 20.64 17.25 -11.73
C ARG A 279 19.53 16.78 -10.81
N HIS A 280 19.84 16.57 -9.53
CA HIS A 280 18.87 16.18 -8.50
C HIS A 280 17.84 17.29 -8.24
N ARG A 281 18.31 18.55 -8.15
CA ARG A 281 17.43 19.72 -8.04
C ARG A 281 16.50 19.86 -9.26
N GLY A 282 16.96 19.48 -10.44
CA GLY A 282 16.15 19.45 -11.65
C GLY A 282 15.00 18.45 -11.59
N VAL A 283 15.21 17.26 -11.01
CA VAL A 283 14.11 16.29 -10.78
C VAL A 283 13.12 16.83 -9.75
N GLN A 284 13.61 17.39 -8.64
CA GLN A 284 12.75 18.00 -7.63
C GLN A 284 11.90 19.14 -8.20
N THR A 285 12.51 19.97 -9.06
CA THR A 285 11.81 21.07 -9.75
C THR A 285 10.71 20.52 -10.66
N LEU A 286 10.99 19.46 -11.43
CA LEU A 286 9.96 18.80 -12.23
C LEU A 286 8.79 18.30 -11.36
N VAL A 287 9.08 17.59 -10.26
CA VAL A 287 8.03 17.05 -9.38
C VAL A 287 7.20 18.20 -8.79
N ARG A 288 7.83 19.29 -8.35
CA ARG A 288 7.14 20.49 -7.89
C ARG A 288 6.21 21.04 -8.97
N ASP A 289 6.68 21.16 -10.20
CA ASP A 289 5.93 21.76 -11.30
C ASP A 289 4.80 20.85 -11.80
N LEU A 290 4.96 19.53 -11.73
CA LEU A 290 3.90 18.54 -12.03
C LEU A 290 2.75 18.53 -10.99
N ASN A 291 3.00 19.04 -9.77
CA ASN A 291 2.00 19.11 -8.69
C ASN A 291 1.22 20.44 -8.66
N ARG A 292 1.43 21.34 -9.62
CA ARG A 292 0.75 22.63 -9.74
C ARG A 292 -0.33 22.59 -10.81
#